data_AF-A0A929PI67-F1
#
_entry.id   AF-A0A929PI67-F1
#
_cell.length_a   1.000
_cell.length_b   1.000
_cell.length_c   1.000
_cell.angle_alpha   90.00
_cell.angle_beta   90.00
_cell.angle_gamma   90.00
#
_symmetry.space_group_name_H-M   'P 1'
#
loop_
_entity.id
_entity.type
_entity.pdbx_description
1 polymer ?
#
loop_
_entity_poly.entity_id
_entity_poly.type
_entity_poly.pdbx_seq_one_letter_code
_entity_poly.pdbx_strand_id
1 'polypeptide(L)'
;AGNACAGAGIGPREITDVIGIVKAYTTRVGKGPFPSELFDETGDKIQKKGVEFGATTGRRRRCGWLDTVILRNAVRLNSLSSLAITKLDVLGGQEFLKICTGYEYDGKILNDFPASLNVLSACKPIYETLPGWSEDISNIRKFKDLPQNARNYLNRIEELAETRIQIISLGPARDETIIISNPFSP
;
A
#
# COMPACT_ATOMS: atom_id res chain seq x y z
N ALA A 1 -5.13 8.50 -12.96
CA ALA A 1 -6.46 8.45 -13.59
C ALA A 1 -6.62 9.48 -14.71
N GLY A 2 -6.46 10.79 -14.43
CA GLY A 2 -6.77 11.85 -15.42
C GLY A 2 -6.09 11.73 -16.79
N ASN A 3 -4.86 11.22 -16.86
CA ASN A 3 -4.16 11.02 -18.13
C ASN A 3 -4.78 9.94 -19.03
N ALA A 4 -5.62 9.03 -18.49
CA ALA A 4 -6.31 8.04 -19.32
C ALA A 4 -7.24 8.71 -20.33
N CYS A 5 -7.94 9.77 -19.94
CA CYS A 5 -8.80 10.55 -20.84
C CYS A 5 -7.98 11.20 -21.96
N ALA A 6 -6.97 11.98 -21.58
CA ALA A 6 -6.13 12.70 -22.54
C ALA A 6 -5.36 11.75 -23.47
N GLY A 7 -4.89 10.61 -22.96
CA GLY A 7 -4.09 9.64 -23.72
C GLY A 7 -4.91 8.71 -24.61
N ALA A 8 -6.16 8.40 -24.27
CA ALA A 8 -7.01 7.48 -25.02
C ALA A 8 -8.11 8.17 -25.85
N GLY A 9 -8.29 9.48 -25.70
CA GLY A 9 -9.33 10.23 -26.43
C GLY A 9 -10.75 9.99 -25.92
N ILE A 10 -10.91 9.59 -24.65
CA ILE A 10 -12.22 9.38 -24.02
C ILE A 10 -12.58 10.56 -23.11
N GLY A 11 -13.88 10.88 -23.03
CA GLY A 11 -14.38 11.89 -22.11
C GLY A 11 -14.15 11.48 -20.65
N PRO A 12 -13.86 12.41 -19.72
CA PRO A 12 -13.66 12.08 -18.31
C PRO A 12 -14.90 11.49 -17.61
N ARG A 13 -16.09 11.71 -18.18
CA ARG A 13 -17.35 11.13 -17.69
C ARG A 13 -17.52 9.65 -18.05
N GLU A 14 -16.69 9.11 -18.92
CA GLU A 14 -16.73 7.71 -19.35
C GLU A 14 -15.93 6.78 -18.42
N ILE A 15 -15.14 7.33 -17.49
CA ILE A 15 -14.43 6.55 -16.48
C ILE A 15 -15.40 6.29 -15.32
N THR A 16 -15.89 5.06 -15.21
CA THR A 16 -16.81 4.65 -14.13
C THR A 16 -16.06 4.23 -12.86
N ASP A 17 -14.90 3.59 -13.01
CA ASP A 17 -14.15 3.00 -11.90
C ASP A 17 -12.64 3.22 -12.04
N VAL A 18 -12.00 3.57 -10.94
CA VAL A 18 -10.55 3.72 -10.85
C VAL A 18 -10.02 2.87 -9.70
N ILE A 19 -9.30 1.80 -10.02
CA ILE A 19 -8.69 0.90 -9.02
C ILE A 19 -7.25 1.34 -8.74
N GLY A 20 -6.95 1.62 -7.47
CA GLY A 20 -5.59 1.88 -7.02
C GLY A 20 -4.84 0.59 -6.70
N ILE A 21 -3.73 0.31 -7.39
CA ILE A 21 -2.86 -0.81 -7.03
C ILE A 21 -1.92 -0.38 -5.90
N VAL A 22 -2.08 -1.00 -4.74
CA VAL A 22 -1.37 -0.63 -3.52
C VAL A 22 -0.64 -1.86 -3.00
N LYS A 23 0.66 -1.75 -2.72
CA LYS A 23 1.36 -2.81 -1.99
C LYS A 23 1.01 -2.71 -0.52
N ALA A 24 0.98 -3.84 0.19
CA ALA A 24 0.78 -3.88 1.64
C ALA A 24 1.89 -3.16 2.44
N TYR A 25 2.95 -2.70 1.78
CA TYR A 25 4.05 -1.92 2.34
C TYR A 25 4.56 -0.96 1.26
N THR A 26 5.37 0.02 1.63
CA THR A 26 5.83 1.04 0.68
C THR A 26 7.24 0.71 0.17
N THR A 27 7.49 1.00 -1.10
CA THR A 27 8.82 0.83 -1.72
C THR A 27 9.19 2.04 -2.55
N ARG A 28 10.48 2.37 -2.60
CA ARG A 28 11.00 3.44 -3.47
C ARG A 28 12.26 2.99 -4.20
N VAL A 29 12.35 3.32 -5.48
CA VAL A 29 13.60 3.24 -6.26
C VAL A 29 14.24 4.63 -6.27
N GLY A 30 15.54 4.69 -6.02
CA GLY A 30 16.30 5.93 -6.12
C GLY A 30 16.13 6.88 -4.94
N LYS A 31 16.53 8.13 -5.16
CA LYS A 31 16.61 9.18 -4.13
C LYS A 31 15.27 9.83 -3.85
N GLY A 32 15.24 10.63 -2.80
CA GLY A 32 14.11 11.46 -2.37
C GLY A 32 13.45 10.94 -1.10
N PRO A 33 12.54 11.74 -0.51
CA PRO A 33 12.02 11.49 0.83
C PRO A 33 11.20 10.21 0.89
N PHE A 34 11.33 9.50 2.00
CA PHE A 34 10.54 8.30 2.27
C PHE A 34 10.33 8.21 3.79
N PRO A 35 9.31 8.91 4.32
CA PRO A 35 9.11 9.03 5.76
C PRO A 35 9.00 7.68 6.47
N SER A 36 8.31 6.70 5.86
CA SER A 36 8.12 5.37 6.44
C SER A 36 9.22 4.36 6.11
N GLU A 37 10.37 4.81 5.59
CA GLU A 37 11.50 3.92 5.25
C GLU A 37 12.03 3.18 6.49
N LEU A 38 12.36 1.91 6.29
CA LEU A 38 12.96 1.05 7.30
C LEU A 38 14.44 0.86 7.02
N PHE A 39 15.24 1.09 8.06
CA PHE A 39 16.70 0.93 8.06
C PHE A 39 17.14 -0.24 8.95
N ASP A 40 16.20 -1.06 9.40
CA ASP A 40 16.40 -2.18 10.30
C ASP A 40 16.21 -3.54 9.58
N GLU A 41 16.37 -4.62 10.35
CA GLU A 41 16.20 -5.99 9.85
C GLU A 41 14.81 -6.25 9.26
N THR A 42 13.78 -5.53 9.72
CA THR A 42 12.42 -5.63 9.18
C THR A 42 12.37 -5.14 7.74
N GLY A 43 13.01 -4.00 7.46
CA GLY A 43 13.18 -3.50 6.09
C GLY A 43 13.89 -4.49 5.18
N ASP A 44 14.95 -5.14 5.68
CA ASP A 44 15.70 -6.16 4.95
C ASP A 44 14.86 -7.42 4.67
N LYS A 45 14.08 -7.89 5.65
CA LYS A 45 13.16 -9.03 5.52
C LYS A 45 12.08 -8.77 4.48
N ILE A 46 11.40 -7.63 4.56
CA ILE A 46 10.36 -7.23 3.61
C ILE A 46 10.92 -7.18 2.19
N GLN A 47 12.09 -6.56 2.03
CA GLN A 47 12.72 -6.44 0.72
C GLN A 47 13.10 -7.80 0.12
N LYS A 48 13.73 -8.67 0.92
CA LYS A 48 14.16 -10.01 0.48
C LYS A 48 12.95 -10.86 0.10
N LYS A 49 11.95 -10.94 0.98
CA LYS A 49 10.73 -11.73 0.75
C LYS A 49 9.89 -11.18 -0.40
N GLY A 50 9.83 -9.85 -0.52
CA GLY A 50 9.13 -9.18 -1.62
C GLY A 50 9.88 -9.19 -2.97
N VAL A 51 11.10 -9.72 -3.03
CA VAL A 51 11.97 -9.70 -4.21
C VAL A 51 12.08 -8.27 -4.78
N GLU A 52 12.31 -7.31 -3.89
CA GLU A 52 12.25 -5.88 -4.22
C GLU A 52 13.57 -5.38 -4.83
N PHE A 53 13.88 -5.89 -6.01
CA PHE A 53 15.04 -5.55 -6.84
C PHE A 53 14.62 -5.02 -8.21
N GLY A 54 15.40 -4.12 -8.77
CA GLY A 54 15.20 -3.63 -10.13
C GLY A 54 15.44 -4.74 -11.16
N ALA A 55 14.46 -4.98 -12.04
CA ALA A 55 14.50 -6.09 -13.00
C ALA A 55 15.74 -6.09 -13.92
N THR A 56 16.26 -4.91 -14.29
CA THR A 56 17.40 -4.79 -15.21
C THR A 56 18.71 -4.51 -14.50
N THR A 57 18.68 -3.62 -13.49
CA THR A 57 19.90 -3.12 -12.85
C THR A 57 20.27 -3.87 -11.58
N GLY A 58 19.39 -4.74 -11.08
CA GLY A 58 19.53 -5.36 -9.76
C GLY A 58 19.47 -4.37 -8.60
N ARG A 59 19.17 -3.08 -8.86
CA ARG A 59 19.19 -2.05 -7.82
C ARG A 59 18.17 -2.37 -6.75
N ARG A 60 18.68 -2.44 -5.53
CA ARG A 60 17.93 -2.62 -4.29
C ARG A 60 16.87 -1.53 -4.14
N ARG A 61 15.60 -1.90 -3.93
CA ARG A 61 14.55 -0.94 -3.59
C ARG A 61 14.55 -0.67 -2.09
N ARG A 62 14.40 0.59 -1.73
CA ARG A 62 14.15 1.01 -0.35
C ARG A 62 12.77 0.50 0.05
N CYS A 63 12.64 -0.06 1.25
CA CYS A 63 11.39 -0.63 1.76
C CYS A 63 11.00 0.06 3.06
N GLY A 64 9.71 0.16 3.30
CA GLY A 64 9.14 0.84 4.45
C GLY A 64 7.75 0.35 4.76
N TRP A 65 7.23 0.70 5.93
CA TRP A 65 5.84 0.41 6.28
C TRP A 65 4.87 1.11 5.33
N LEU A 66 3.65 0.57 5.23
CA LEU A 66 2.60 1.22 4.45
C LEU A 66 2.36 2.64 4.97
N ASP A 67 2.41 3.59 4.05
CA ASP A 67 2.15 4.99 4.32
C ASP A 67 0.74 5.37 3.84
N THR A 68 -0.17 5.60 4.79
CA THR A 68 -1.55 5.97 4.46
C THR A 68 -1.72 7.46 4.19
N VAL A 69 -0.75 8.31 4.58
CA VAL A 69 -0.79 9.75 4.26
C VAL A 69 -0.63 9.95 2.75
N ILE A 70 0.36 9.28 2.14
CA ILE A 70 0.51 9.31 0.68
C ILE A 70 -0.62 8.55 -0.03
N LEU A 71 -1.14 7.48 0.56
CA LEU A 71 -2.26 6.73 -0.01
C LEU A 71 -3.54 7.57 -0.08
N ARG A 72 -3.93 8.26 1.01
CA ARG A 72 -5.09 9.18 1.01
C ARG A 72 -4.93 10.28 -0.04
N ASN A 73 -3.72 10.82 -0.19
CA ASN A 73 -3.46 11.80 -1.24
C ASN A 73 -3.62 11.18 -2.64
N ALA A 74 -3.19 9.92 -2.86
CA ALA A 74 -3.38 9.22 -4.12
C ALA A 74 -4.86 8.91 -4.41
N VAL A 75 -5.64 8.53 -3.38
CA VAL A 75 -7.10 8.37 -3.43
C VAL A 75 -7.75 9.65 -3.93
N ARG A 76 -7.51 10.77 -3.24
CA ARG A 76 -8.06 12.08 -3.59
C ARG A 76 -7.67 12.53 -5.00
N LEU A 77 -6.39 12.43 -5.35
CA LEU A 77 -5.87 12.89 -6.65
C LEU A 77 -6.41 12.10 -7.84
N ASN A 78 -6.74 10.82 -7.64
CA ASN A 78 -7.17 9.94 -8.72
C ASN A 78 -8.66 9.60 -8.69
N SER A 79 -9.39 10.05 -7.67
CA SER A 79 -10.77 9.63 -7.41
C SER A 79 -10.89 8.11 -7.39
N LEU A 80 -10.03 7.45 -6.61
CA LEU A 80 -10.00 5.99 -6.55
C LEU A 80 -11.34 5.45 -6.03
N SER A 81 -12.00 4.59 -6.82
CA SER A 81 -13.25 3.92 -6.46
C SER A 81 -13.00 2.71 -5.55
N SER A 82 -11.80 2.15 -5.62
CA SER A 82 -11.37 0.99 -4.84
C SER A 82 -9.87 0.79 -4.84
N LEU A 83 -9.39 -0.10 -3.98
CA LEU A 83 -8.02 -0.53 -3.87
C LEU A 83 -7.87 -2.01 -4.25
N ALA A 84 -6.74 -2.33 -4.87
CA ALA A 84 -6.20 -3.67 -4.98
C ALA A 84 -4.94 -3.78 -4.12
N ILE A 85 -5.01 -4.48 -2.99
CA ILE A 85 -3.86 -4.69 -2.12
C ILE A 85 -3.02 -5.85 -2.67
N THR A 86 -1.72 -5.66 -2.79
CA THR A 86 -0.79 -6.64 -3.36
C THR A 86 0.33 -6.96 -2.38
N LYS A 87 0.92 -8.14 -2.54
CA LYS A 87 2.06 -8.60 -1.73
C LYS A 87 1.78 -8.66 -0.24
N LEU A 88 0.55 -9.03 0.15
CA LEU A 88 0.20 -9.17 1.56
C LEU A 88 1.00 -10.31 2.22
N ASP A 89 1.28 -11.37 1.48
CA ASP A 89 2.10 -12.52 1.86
C ASP A 89 3.49 -12.14 2.38
N VAL A 90 4.06 -11.05 1.85
CA VAL A 90 5.38 -10.53 2.25
C VAL A 90 5.42 -10.10 3.73
N LEU A 91 4.28 -9.72 4.30
CA LEU A 91 4.20 -9.31 5.71
C LEU A 91 4.04 -10.49 6.69
N GLY A 92 3.72 -11.70 6.19
CA GLY A 92 3.57 -12.88 7.05
C GLY A 92 4.88 -13.26 7.76
N GLY A 93 4.76 -13.72 9.01
CA GLY A 93 5.86 -14.08 9.89
C GLY A 93 6.34 -12.94 10.80
N GLN A 94 5.75 -11.75 10.69
CA GLN A 94 6.04 -10.62 11.58
C GLN A 94 5.19 -10.70 12.86
N GLU A 95 5.77 -10.38 14.01
CA GLU A 95 5.03 -10.28 15.28
C GLU A 95 4.13 -9.03 15.31
N PHE A 96 4.66 -7.92 14.78
CA PHE A 96 3.96 -6.64 14.70
C PHE A 96 4.11 -6.01 13.32
N LEU A 97 3.06 -5.33 12.89
CA LEU A 97 3.03 -4.49 11.69
C LEU A 97 2.80 -3.04 12.10
N LYS A 98 3.30 -2.12 11.28
CA LYS A 98 3.02 -0.69 11.45
C LYS A 98 2.39 -0.10 10.20
N ILE A 99 1.51 0.88 10.40
CA ILE A 99 0.95 1.71 9.35
C ILE A 99 1.27 3.15 9.71
N CYS A 100 1.89 3.90 8.80
CA CYS A 100 2.09 5.34 8.99
C CYS A 100 0.74 6.05 8.74
N THR A 101 0.23 6.71 9.78
CA THR A 101 -1.10 7.34 9.79
C THR A 101 -1.03 8.86 9.67
N GLY A 102 0.10 9.45 10.04
CA GLY A 102 0.38 10.88 9.97
C GLY A 102 1.88 11.14 9.96
N TYR A 103 2.25 12.40 9.78
CA TYR A 103 3.62 12.87 9.91
C TYR A 103 3.74 13.88 11.04
N GLU A 104 4.85 13.88 11.75
CA GLU A 104 5.25 14.97 12.64
C GLU A 104 6.29 15.85 11.93
N TYR A 105 6.07 17.17 11.93
CA TYR A 105 7.02 18.16 11.42
C TYR A 105 6.97 19.40 12.32
N ASP A 106 8.12 19.80 12.87
CA ASP A 106 8.26 20.93 13.79
C ASP A 106 7.24 20.93 14.94
N GLY A 107 7.03 19.75 15.55
CA GLY A 107 6.09 19.55 16.66
C GLY A 107 4.61 19.59 16.27
N LYS A 108 4.30 19.68 14.97
CA LYS A 108 2.92 19.66 14.45
C LYS A 108 2.64 18.34 13.74
N ILE A 109 1.41 17.84 13.92
CA ILE A 109 0.91 16.68 13.19
C ILE A 109 0.36 17.15 11.84
N LEU A 110 0.84 16.51 10.77
CA LEU A 110 0.37 16.66 9.41
C LEU A 110 -0.37 15.37 9.01
N ASN A 111 -1.65 15.51 8.67
CA ASN A 111 -2.48 14.40 8.20
C ASN A 111 -2.52 14.28 6.68
N ASP A 112 -2.06 15.32 5.99
CA ASP A 112 -2.00 15.42 4.53
C ASP A 112 -0.57 15.37 4.02
N PHE A 113 -0.42 14.85 2.80
CA PHE A 113 0.88 14.76 2.15
C PHE A 113 1.44 16.16 1.83
N PRO A 114 2.61 16.55 2.37
CA PRO A 114 3.19 17.87 2.13
C PRO A 114 3.53 18.11 0.66
N ALA A 115 3.19 19.29 0.15
CA ALA A 115 3.58 19.71 -1.20
C ALA A 115 5.09 20.01 -1.32
N SER A 116 5.74 20.40 -0.21
CA SER A 116 7.17 20.72 -0.16
C SER A 116 8.02 19.48 0.12
N LEU A 117 8.96 19.19 -0.76
CA LEU A 117 9.94 18.12 -0.56
C LEU A 117 10.82 18.36 0.66
N ASN A 118 11.13 19.62 0.99
CA ASN A 118 11.93 19.95 2.17
C ASN A 118 11.18 19.59 3.46
N VAL A 119 9.87 19.90 3.52
CA VAL A 119 9.00 19.52 4.64
C VAL A 119 8.90 18.00 4.73
N LEU A 120 8.59 17.33 3.62
CA LEU A 120 8.50 15.87 3.57
C LEU A 120 9.79 15.17 3.99
N SER A 121 10.96 15.75 3.69
CA SER A 121 12.26 15.21 4.08
C SER A 121 12.50 15.26 5.59
N ALA A 122 11.89 16.22 6.27
CA ALA A 122 12.02 16.43 7.71
C ALA A 122 10.90 15.78 8.52
N CYS A 123 9.87 15.24 7.84
CA CYS A 123 8.77 14.55 8.48
C CYS A 123 9.22 13.26 9.18
N LYS A 124 8.78 13.08 10.42
CA LYS A 124 8.86 11.80 11.14
C LYS A 124 7.53 11.06 11.01
N PRO A 125 7.51 9.75 10.69
CA PRO A 125 6.27 9.00 10.59
C PRO A 125 5.65 8.78 11.97
N ILE A 126 4.35 8.98 12.08
CA ILE A 126 3.53 8.56 13.22
C ILE A 126 2.92 7.21 12.86
N TYR A 127 3.13 6.21 13.71
CA TYR A 127 2.72 4.83 13.44
C TYR A 127 1.58 4.39 14.35
N GLU A 128 0.62 3.70 13.74
CA GLU A 128 -0.24 2.75 14.43
C GLU A 128 0.40 1.36 14.36
N THR A 129 0.36 0.61 15.46
CA THR A 129 0.93 -0.75 15.54
C THR A 129 -0.20 -1.77 15.63
N LEU A 130 -0.15 -2.79 14.78
CA LEU A 130 -1.10 -3.88 14.73
C LEU A 130 -0.37 -5.22 14.96
N PRO A 131 -1.03 -6.22 15.54
CA PRO A 131 -0.47 -7.56 15.59
C PRO A 131 -0.31 -8.13 14.17
N GLY A 132 0.80 -8.81 13.92
CA GLY A 132 1.03 -9.54 12.68
C GLY A 132 0.41 -10.95 12.70
N TRP A 133 0.85 -11.80 11.79
CA TRP A 133 0.39 -13.19 11.68
C TRP A 133 1.56 -14.10 11.29
N SER A 134 1.53 -15.35 11.75
CA SER A 134 2.56 -16.34 11.47
C SER A 134 2.13 -17.38 10.44
N GLU A 135 0.82 -17.49 10.20
CA GLU A 135 0.20 -18.43 9.28
C GLU A 135 0.59 -18.14 7.83
N ASP A 136 0.81 -19.21 7.06
CA ASP A 136 0.98 -19.09 5.60
C ASP A 136 -0.38 -18.82 4.95
N ILE A 137 -0.44 -17.75 4.16
CA ILE A 137 -1.65 -17.30 3.47
C ILE A 137 -1.60 -17.54 1.95
N SER A 138 -0.49 -18.09 1.42
CA SER A 138 -0.27 -18.26 -0.02
C SER A 138 -1.38 -19.02 -0.76
N ASN A 139 -1.99 -20.00 -0.10
CA ASN A 139 -3.04 -20.86 -0.67
C ASN A 139 -4.47 -20.37 -0.40
N ILE A 140 -4.64 -19.23 0.27
CA ILE A 140 -5.97 -18.72 0.60
C ILE A 140 -6.62 -18.09 -0.63
N ARG A 141 -7.91 -18.35 -0.83
CA ARG A 141 -8.69 -17.85 -1.99
C ARG A 141 -9.97 -17.11 -1.61
N LYS A 142 -10.31 -17.02 -0.32
CA LYS A 142 -11.47 -16.27 0.18
C LYS A 142 -11.04 -15.38 1.34
N PHE A 143 -11.56 -14.16 1.37
CA PHE A 143 -11.22 -13.17 2.40
C PHE A 143 -11.47 -13.70 3.82
N LYS A 144 -12.61 -14.38 4.04
CA LYS A 144 -12.99 -14.96 5.33
C LYS A 144 -12.10 -16.11 5.82
N ASP A 145 -11.24 -16.63 4.96
CA ASP A 145 -10.31 -17.71 5.31
C ASP A 145 -8.93 -17.14 5.71
N LEU A 146 -8.70 -15.83 5.52
CA LEU A 146 -7.49 -15.14 6.01
C LEU A 146 -7.42 -15.15 7.55
N PRO A 147 -6.20 -15.20 8.13
CA PRO A 147 -6.01 -14.99 9.57
C PRO A 147 -6.65 -13.70 10.06
N GLN A 148 -7.16 -13.70 11.29
CA GLN A 148 -7.88 -12.54 11.83
C GLN A 148 -7.03 -11.27 11.79
N ASN A 149 -5.74 -11.36 12.11
CA ASN A 149 -4.84 -10.21 12.11
C ASN A 149 -4.58 -9.67 10.70
N ALA A 150 -4.52 -10.54 9.68
CA ALA A 150 -4.41 -10.13 8.29
C ALA A 150 -5.68 -9.38 7.82
N ARG A 151 -6.86 -9.87 8.21
CA ARG A 151 -8.13 -9.16 7.96
C ARG A 151 -8.19 -7.81 8.68
N ASN A 152 -7.78 -7.75 9.94
CA ASN A 152 -7.74 -6.51 10.71
C ASN A 152 -6.81 -5.47 10.05
N TYR A 153 -5.65 -5.92 9.56
CA TYR A 153 -4.72 -5.07 8.81
C TYR A 153 -5.38 -4.49 7.55
N LEU A 154 -6.07 -5.31 6.75
CA LEU A 154 -6.77 -4.87 5.55
C LEU A 154 -7.93 -3.92 5.86
N ASN A 155 -8.77 -4.25 6.84
CA ASN A 155 -9.86 -3.39 7.29
C ASN A 155 -9.33 -2.03 7.76
N ARG A 156 -8.19 -2.03 8.48
CA ARG A 156 -7.58 -0.78 8.94
C ARG A 156 -7.06 0.07 7.79
N ILE A 157 -6.57 -0.55 6.72
CA ILE A 157 -6.21 0.17 5.49
C ILE A 157 -7.44 0.82 4.86
N GLU A 158 -8.57 0.11 4.76
CA GLU A 158 -9.82 0.69 4.22
C GLU A 158 -10.28 1.89 5.03
N GLU A 159 -10.27 1.78 6.35
CA GLU A 159 -10.63 2.87 7.26
C GLU A 159 -9.71 4.09 7.08
N LEU A 160 -8.39 3.87 7.06
CA LEU A 160 -7.40 4.95 6.96
C LEU A 160 -7.31 5.58 5.57
N ALA A 161 -7.65 4.82 4.53
CA ALA A 161 -7.68 5.29 3.14
C ALA A 161 -9.05 5.85 2.73
N GLU A 162 -10.08 5.63 3.56
CA GLU A 162 -11.48 5.92 3.26
C GLU A 162 -11.93 5.37 1.90
N THR A 163 -11.36 4.22 1.51
CA THR A 163 -11.55 3.60 0.20
C THR A 163 -11.57 2.09 0.33
N ARG A 164 -12.61 1.46 -0.21
CA ARG A 164 -12.80 0.01 -0.13
C ARG A 164 -11.71 -0.79 -0.84
N ILE A 165 -11.36 -1.96 -0.32
CA ILE A 165 -10.52 -2.95 -0.98
C ILE A 165 -11.43 -3.93 -1.74
N GLN A 166 -11.18 -4.07 -3.05
CA GLN A 166 -11.93 -5.02 -3.88
C GLN A 166 -11.11 -6.24 -4.28
N ILE A 167 -9.78 -6.11 -4.28
CA ILE A 167 -8.87 -7.16 -4.75
C ILE A 167 -7.72 -7.29 -3.75
N ILE A 168 -7.33 -8.52 -3.44
CA ILE A 168 -6.16 -8.82 -2.62
C ILE A 168 -5.31 -9.87 -3.33
N SER A 169 -4.03 -9.58 -3.56
CA SER A 169 -3.05 -10.53 -4.08
C SER A 169 -2.16 -11.03 -2.94
N LEU A 170 -2.05 -12.36 -2.86
CA LEU A 170 -1.26 -13.11 -1.87
C LEU A 170 -0.01 -13.76 -2.49
N GLY A 171 0.30 -13.42 -3.73
CA GLY A 171 1.45 -13.96 -4.43
C GLY A 171 1.53 -13.51 -5.89
N PRO A 172 2.60 -13.91 -6.61
CA PRO A 172 2.85 -13.49 -7.99
C PRO A 172 1.97 -14.20 -9.03
N ALA A 173 1.38 -15.35 -8.72
CA ALA A 173 0.55 -16.09 -9.67
C ALA A 173 -0.83 -15.46 -9.82
N ARG A 174 -1.44 -15.63 -11.00
CA ARG A 174 -2.75 -15.03 -11.32
C ARG A 174 -3.87 -15.53 -10.40
N ASP A 175 -3.83 -16.81 -10.04
CA ASP A 175 -4.83 -17.45 -9.19
C ASP A 175 -4.61 -17.16 -7.69
N GLU A 176 -3.47 -16.59 -7.29
CA GLU A 176 -3.18 -16.10 -5.93
C GLU A 176 -3.82 -14.73 -5.66
N THR A 177 -5.05 -14.55 -6.15
CA THR A 177 -5.81 -13.31 -6.05
C THR A 177 -7.21 -13.59 -5.53
N ILE A 178 -7.60 -12.87 -4.47
CA ILE A 178 -8.95 -12.84 -3.91
C ILE A 178 -9.67 -11.64 -4.52
N ILE A 179 -10.80 -11.91 -5.17
CA ILE A 179 -11.74 -10.89 -5.65
C ILE A 179 -12.87 -10.80 -4.63
N ILE A 180 -12.89 -9.71 -3.84
CA ILE A 180 -13.96 -9.45 -2.85
C ILE A 180 -15.23 -9.00 -3.57
N SER A 181 -15.07 -8.09 -4.53
CA SER A 181 -16.14 -7.69 -5.46
C SER A 181 -15.54 -7.47 -6.84
N ASN A 182 -16.28 -7.87 -7.87
CA ASN A 182 -15.84 -7.74 -9.25
C ASN A 182 -15.96 -6.27 -9.68
N PRO A 183 -14.87 -5.62 -10.13
CA PRO A 183 -14.91 -4.22 -10.55
C PRO A 183 -15.71 -3.96 -11.84
N PHE A 184 -16.09 -5.01 -12.56
CA PHE A 184 -16.93 -4.92 -13.76
C PHE A 184 -18.38 -5.36 -13.52
N SER A 185 -18.71 -5.79 -12.30
CA SER A 185 -20.10 -6.10 -11.96
C SER A 185 -20.86 -4.81 -11.68
N PRO A 186 -22.12 -4.71 -12.14
CA PRO A 186 -22.98 -3.54 -11.91
C PRO A 186 -23.32 -3.34 -10.43
#